data_AF-A0A423PP27-F1
#
_entry.id   AF-A0A423PP27-F1
#
_cell.length_a   1.000
_cell.length_b   1.000
_cell.length_c   1.000
_cell.angle_alpha   90.00
_cell.angle_beta   90.00
_cell.angle_gamma   90.00
#
_symmetry.space_group_name_H-M   'P 1'
#
loop_
_entity.id
_entity.type
_entity.pdbx_description
1 polymer ?
#
loop_
_entity_poly.entity_id
_entity_poly.type
_entity_poly.pdbx_seq_one_letter_code
_entity_poly.pdbx_strand_id
1 'polypeptide(L)'
;MAQAQADSNTSATAKTSGANTRVACIFDPTGKAGPLYDLFQPYVAQVADWGYEVETRVYADESVAAGDFRAGQCDMAILTGLRTIRFVRFAGSLDMVGGVKSYAEEKEAIDAISAPKAAKYMQQDDYEVAGVTPLGRSYLLARDRDDLTDLDHLAGKRVAVLNYDKQAVTLADQAGLSPVPASTTSFGPMFTSGSVSIAYAPALAFKPLELYEGVNNNGGIAQFPLGMLSNQILIRKDRFADGFGQKSRTWVANNLFEPAAQQARGAENAVPEEYWVTISDEQQSAYNRLFRSVREQLWDDGWYNHRMQRLLKKIRCDADPASAECSLDSEGGAID
;
A
#
# COMPACT_ATOMS: atom_id res chain seq x y z
N MET A 1 50.15 -58.28 26.96
CA MET A 1 50.36 -57.54 25.70
C MET A 1 48.98 -57.48 25.02
N ALA A 2 48.09 -56.59 25.46
CA ALA A 2 47.90 -55.22 24.96
C ALA A 2 47.52 -55.19 23.46
N GLN A 3 46.23 -55.26 23.17
CA GLN A 3 45.64 -54.81 21.91
C GLN A 3 44.76 -53.59 22.24
N ALA A 4 45.16 -52.44 21.70
CA ALA A 4 44.45 -51.17 21.82
C ALA A 4 43.38 -51.10 20.72
N GLN A 5 42.12 -50.91 21.13
CA GLN A 5 41.05 -50.46 20.24
C GLN A 5 41.05 -48.94 20.24
N ALA A 6 41.18 -48.36 19.06
CA ALA A 6 41.08 -46.93 18.82
C ALA A 6 39.61 -46.54 18.65
N ASP A 7 39.05 -45.88 19.66
CA ASP A 7 37.75 -45.23 19.57
C ASP A 7 37.88 -43.95 18.72
N SER A 8 37.42 -44.04 17.48
CA SER A 8 37.26 -42.89 16.59
C SER A 8 36.01 -42.10 16.99
N ASN A 9 36.18 -41.20 17.96
CA ASN A 9 35.13 -40.29 18.39
C ASN A 9 34.94 -39.19 17.32
N THR A 10 34.14 -39.50 16.30
CA THR A 10 33.75 -38.54 15.26
C THR A 10 32.67 -37.64 15.86
N SER A 11 33.07 -36.47 16.34
CA SER A 11 32.12 -35.43 16.77
C SER A 11 31.26 -35.03 15.57
N ALA A 12 30.03 -35.52 15.52
CA ALA A 12 28.99 -34.97 14.68
C ALA A 12 28.78 -33.52 15.09
N THR A 13 29.29 -32.60 14.28
CA THR A 13 28.97 -31.18 14.36
C THR A 13 27.48 -31.07 14.05
N ALA A 14 26.68 -30.80 15.07
CA ALA A 14 25.29 -30.41 14.89
C ALA A 14 25.27 -29.18 13.96
N LYS A 15 24.74 -29.33 12.75
CA LYS A 15 24.39 -28.20 11.89
C LYS A 15 23.43 -27.32 12.68
N THR A 16 23.88 -26.13 13.06
CA THR A 16 23.02 -25.08 13.58
C THR A 16 22.08 -24.67 12.44
N SER A 17 20.85 -25.17 12.43
CA SER A 17 19.82 -24.86 11.43
C SER A 17 19.25 -23.43 11.57
N GLY A 18 19.99 -22.50 12.18
CA GLY A 18 19.50 -21.16 12.54
C GLY A 18 20.16 -19.99 11.79
N ALA A 19 21.07 -20.23 10.85
CA ALA A 19 21.81 -19.14 10.20
C ALA A 19 20.99 -18.35 9.16
N ASN A 20 20.00 -18.99 8.53
CA ASN A 20 19.30 -18.43 7.36
C ASN A 20 17.78 -18.29 7.50
N THR A 21 17.18 -18.66 8.64
CA THR A 21 15.75 -18.45 8.89
C THR A 21 15.47 -16.95 9.07
N ARG A 22 14.39 -16.46 8.47
CA ARG A 22 13.89 -15.08 8.55
C ARG A 22 12.43 -15.10 8.95
N VAL A 23 12.01 -14.10 9.71
CA VAL A 23 10.61 -13.94 10.08
C VAL A 23 9.98 -12.82 9.23
N ALA A 24 8.86 -13.12 8.58
CA ALA A 24 8.07 -12.16 7.80
C ALA A 24 6.76 -11.81 8.51
N CYS A 25 6.58 -10.53 8.86
CA CYS A 25 5.33 -9.95 9.36
C CYS A 25 4.46 -9.54 8.17
N ILE A 26 3.36 -10.25 7.90
CA ILE A 26 2.49 -10.01 6.75
C ILE A 26 1.17 -9.43 7.27
N PHE A 27 0.80 -8.26 6.78
CA PHE A 27 -0.53 -7.71 7.01
C PHE A 27 -1.52 -8.33 6.02
N ASP A 28 -2.58 -8.93 6.56
CA ASP A 28 -3.78 -9.31 5.80
C ASP A 28 -4.99 -9.22 6.74
N PRO A 29 -6.02 -8.40 6.43
CA PRO A 29 -7.17 -8.21 7.31
C PRO A 29 -7.95 -9.50 7.59
N THR A 30 -7.82 -10.51 6.73
CA THR A 30 -8.46 -11.83 6.85
C THR A 30 -7.51 -12.95 7.30
N GLY A 31 -6.28 -12.60 7.70
CA GLY A 31 -5.30 -13.55 8.19
C GLY A 31 -4.76 -14.48 7.11
N LYS A 32 -4.44 -15.73 7.48
CA LYS A 32 -3.78 -16.70 6.59
C LYS A 32 -4.63 -17.19 5.41
N ALA A 33 -5.94 -16.95 5.42
CA ALA A 33 -6.83 -17.28 4.33
C ALA A 33 -7.07 -16.09 3.38
N GLY A 34 -6.27 -15.03 3.55
CA GLY A 34 -6.52 -13.76 2.92
C GLY A 34 -5.80 -13.55 1.59
N PRO A 35 -6.36 -12.66 0.75
CA PRO A 35 -5.90 -12.45 -0.61
C PRO A 35 -4.48 -11.91 -0.70
N LEU A 36 -4.01 -11.13 0.29
CA LEU A 36 -2.65 -10.60 0.30
C LEU A 36 -1.66 -11.68 0.74
N TYR A 37 -2.00 -12.46 1.76
CA TYR A 37 -1.15 -13.57 2.18
C TYR A 37 -0.92 -14.57 1.03
N ASP A 38 -1.99 -14.89 0.30
CA ASP A 38 -1.94 -15.80 -0.85
C ASP A 38 -1.11 -15.22 -2.01
N LEU A 39 -1.28 -13.93 -2.32
CA LEU A 39 -0.52 -13.23 -3.37
C LEU A 39 1.00 -13.32 -3.15
N PHE A 40 1.45 -13.28 -1.89
CA PHE A 40 2.87 -13.29 -1.56
C PHE A 40 3.47 -14.67 -1.27
N GLN A 41 2.70 -15.76 -1.30
CA GLN A 41 3.26 -17.11 -1.14
C GLN A 41 4.32 -17.46 -2.20
N PRO A 42 4.17 -17.11 -3.49
CA PRO A 42 5.22 -17.34 -4.48
C PRO A 42 6.51 -16.58 -4.16
N TYR A 43 6.40 -15.38 -3.59
CA TYR A 43 7.58 -14.61 -3.16
C TYR A 43 8.27 -15.25 -1.96
N VAL A 44 7.51 -15.72 -0.97
CA VAL A 44 8.05 -16.47 0.18
C VAL A 44 8.83 -17.71 -0.28
N ALA A 45 8.27 -18.47 -1.22
CA ALA A 45 8.97 -19.60 -1.83
C ALA A 45 10.25 -19.17 -2.57
N GLN A 46 10.18 -18.07 -3.32
CA GLN A 46 11.35 -17.55 -4.04
C GLN A 46 12.48 -17.10 -3.10
N VAL A 47 12.15 -16.53 -1.94
CA VAL A 47 13.14 -16.13 -0.92
C VAL A 47 13.81 -17.37 -0.32
N ALA A 48 13.08 -18.47 -0.13
CA ALA A 48 13.63 -19.76 0.25
C ALA A 48 14.60 -20.33 -0.80
N ASP A 49 14.26 -20.23 -2.08
CA ASP A 49 15.15 -20.60 -3.18
C ASP A 49 16.43 -19.74 -3.23
N TRP A 50 16.37 -18.52 -2.68
CA TRP A 50 17.56 -17.66 -2.51
C TRP A 50 18.35 -17.96 -1.24
N GLY A 51 17.98 -19.00 -0.50
CA GLY A 51 18.70 -19.51 0.64
C GLY A 51 18.24 -18.98 2.00
N TYR A 52 17.08 -18.31 2.07
CA TYR A 52 16.48 -17.84 3.33
C TYR A 52 15.16 -18.55 3.61
N GLU A 53 15.14 -19.47 4.56
CA GLU A 53 13.87 -20.04 5.04
C GLU A 53 13.03 -18.93 5.68
N VAL A 54 11.75 -18.82 5.35
CA VAL A 54 10.89 -17.73 5.86
C VAL A 54 9.76 -18.30 6.71
N GLU A 55 9.73 -17.91 7.97
CA GLU A 55 8.59 -18.11 8.86
C GLU A 55 7.62 -16.93 8.71
N THR A 56 6.33 -17.21 8.45
CA THR A 56 5.33 -16.17 8.28
C THR A 56 4.49 -15.96 9.55
N ARG A 57 4.35 -14.70 9.96
CA ARG A 57 3.39 -14.23 10.98
C ARG A 57 2.40 -13.31 10.30
N VAL A 58 1.12 -13.66 10.36
CA VAL A 58 0.06 -12.90 9.67
C VAL A 58 -0.76 -12.13 10.68
N TYR A 59 -1.00 -10.85 10.40
CA TYR A 59 -1.67 -9.91 11.30
C TYR A 59 -2.87 -9.27 10.60
N ALA A 60 -4.00 -9.23 11.28
CA ALA A 60 -5.17 -8.46 10.84
C ALA A 60 -5.06 -6.96 11.16
N ASP A 61 -4.25 -6.60 12.16
CA ASP A 61 -3.93 -5.20 12.46
C ASP A 61 -2.55 -4.84 11.90
N GLU A 62 -2.54 -3.96 10.89
CA GLU A 62 -1.32 -3.51 10.25
C GLU A 62 -0.38 -2.77 11.23
N SER A 63 -0.94 -2.10 12.24
CA SER A 63 -0.15 -1.40 13.26
C SER A 63 0.67 -2.36 14.10
N VAL A 64 0.14 -3.55 14.36
CA VAL A 64 0.84 -4.61 15.11
C VAL A 64 1.96 -5.20 14.25
N ALA A 65 1.68 -5.55 12.99
CA ALA A 65 2.71 -6.02 12.06
C ALA A 65 3.87 -5.01 11.90
N ALA A 66 3.53 -3.72 11.72
CA ALA A 66 4.52 -2.66 11.62
C ALA A 66 5.29 -2.44 12.92
N GLY A 67 4.63 -2.62 14.07
CA GLY A 67 5.24 -2.56 15.39
C GLY A 67 6.28 -3.66 15.60
N ASP A 68 5.92 -4.91 15.32
CA ASP A 68 6.79 -6.07 15.45
C ASP A 68 7.99 -6.01 14.50
N PHE A 69 7.78 -5.55 13.25
CA PHE A 69 8.87 -5.29 12.32
C PHE A 69 9.82 -4.19 12.82
N ARG A 70 9.29 -3.07 13.31
CA ARG A 70 10.10 -1.98 13.88
C ARG A 70 10.89 -2.44 15.10
N ALA A 71 10.31 -3.29 15.93
CA ALA A 71 10.94 -3.85 17.12
C ALA A 71 11.96 -4.98 16.82
N GLY A 72 12.18 -5.33 15.54
CA GLY A 72 13.11 -6.38 15.13
C GLY A 72 12.61 -7.80 15.41
N GLN A 73 11.32 -7.98 15.70
CA GLN A 73 10.71 -9.31 15.85
C GLN A 73 10.47 -10.00 14.50
N CYS A 74 10.49 -9.20 13.42
CA CYS A 74 10.45 -9.64 12.04
C CYS A 74 11.64 -9.06 11.27
N ASP A 75 12.26 -9.86 10.42
CA ASP A 75 13.34 -9.45 9.52
C ASP A 75 12.78 -8.82 8.23
N MET A 76 11.55 -9.19 7.87
CA MET A 76 10.80 -8.72 6.71
C MET A 76 9.37 -8.34 7.12
N ALA A 77 8.76 -7.40 6.40
CA ALA A 77 7.33 -7.14 6.51
C ALA A 77 6.68 -6.91 5.15
N ILE A 78 5.39 -7.21 5.03
CA ILE A 78 4.58 -6.88 3.87
C ILE A 78 3.40 -6.06 4.36
N LEU A 79 3.40 -4.78 3.99
CA LEU A 79 2.49 -3.76 4.49
C LEU A 79 2.02 -2.88 3.32
N THR A 80 0.97 -2.09 3.52
CA THR A 80 0.51 -1.08 2.56
C THR A 80 1.50 0.07 2.43
N GLY A 81 1.54 0.72 1.26
CA GLY A 81 2.36 1.91 1.02
C GLY A 81 2.03 3.07 1.98
N LEU A 82 0.75 3.18 2.37
CA LEU A 82 0.26 4.07 3.43
C LEU A 82 1.04 3.91 4.75
N ARG A 83 1.42 2.68 5.09
CA ARG A 83 2.19 2.36 6.29
C ARG A 83 3.69 2.48 6.06
N THR A 84 4.20 2.00 4.93
CA THR A 84 5.64 1.91 4.66
C THR A 84 6.31 3.27 4.47
N ILE A 85 5.55 4.35 4.22
CA ILE A 85 6.07 5.71 4.16
C ILE A 85 6.83 6.13 5.43
N ARG A 86 6.52 5.51 6.57
CA ARG A 86 7.23 5.71 7.86
C ARG A 86 8.59 5.00 7.93
N PHE A 87 8.86 4.08 7.02
CA PHE A 87 10.10 3.30 6.96
C PHE A 87 10.99 3.80 5.83
N VAL A 88 10.44 3.90 4.60
CA VAL A 88 11.13 4.43 3.42
C VAL A 88 10.21 5.42 2.75
N ARG A 89 10.43 6.72 3.02
CA ARG A 89 9.51 7.78 2.59
C ARG A 89 9.36 7.85 1.07
N PHE A 90 10.43 7.60 0.30
CA PHE A 90 10.37 7.60 -1.16
C PHE A 90 9.39 6.57 -1.70
N ALA A 91 9.53 5.31 -1.31
CA ALA A 91 8.67 4.23 -1.78
C ALA A 91 7.23 4.35 -1.26
N GLY A 92 7.04 4.68 0.02
CA GLY A 92 5.69 4.84 0.58
C GLY A 92 4.94 6.07 0.06
N SER A 93 5.63 7.03 -0.58
CA SER A 93 4.96 8.14 -1.27
C SER A 93 4.29 7.72 -2.57
N LEU A 94 4.47 6.49 -3.06
CA LEU A 94 3.78 5.99 -4.25
C LEU A 94 2.25 6.09 -4.11
N ASP A 95 1.73 5.82 -2.90
CA ASP A 95 0.30 5.79 -2.58
C ASP A 95 -0.30 7.18 -2.33
N MET A 96 0.33 8.26 -2.83
CA MET A 96 -0.18 9.61 -2.61
C MET A 96 -1.56 9.80 -3.28
N VAL A 97 -2.43 10.57 -2.64
CA VAL A 97 -3.77 10.89 -3.15
C VAL A 97 -3.67 11.53 -4.54
N GLY A 98 -4.38 10.95 -5.50
CA GLY A 98 -4.32 11.32 -6.91
C GLY A 98 -2.93 11.25 -7.53
N GLY A 99 -2.01 10.43 -6.99
CA GLY A 99 -0.64 10.29 -7.46
C GLY A 99 -0.55 9.72 -8.88
N VAL A 100 -1.15 8.56 -9.09
CA VAL A 100 -1.38 7.96 -10.40
C VAL A 100 -2.82 7.46 -10.45
N LYS A 101 -3.40 7.33 -11.64
CA LYS A 101 -4.86 7.11 -11.85
C LYS A 101 -5.19 5.78 -12.51
N SER A 102 -4.18 5.08 -13.05
CA SER A 102 -4.36 3.83 -13.77
C SER A 102 -3.29 2.80 -13.39
N TYR A 103 -3.61 1.52 -13.60
CA TYR A 103 -2.64 0.43 -13.45
C TYR A 103 -1.46 0.58 -14.43
N ALA A 104 -1.65 1.25 -15.57
CA ALA A 104 -0.57 1.52 -16.52
C ALA A 104 0.42 2.56 -15.95
N GLU A 105 -0.09 3.68 -15.45
CA GLU A 105 0.74 4.69 -14.77
C GLU A 105 1.42 4.12 -13.52
N GLU A 106 0.71 3.31 -12.73
CA GLU A 106 1.28 2.63 -11.57
C GLU A 106 2.38 1.63 -11.96
N LYS A 107 2.20 0.88 -13.06
CA LYS A 107 3.24 -0.01 -13.61
C LYS A 107 4.50 0.78 -13.96
N GLU A 108 4.33 1.91 -14.65
CA GLU A 108 5.45 2.77 -15.02
C GLU A 108 6.20 3.28 -13.78
N ALA A 109 5.47 3.73 -12.76
CA ALA A 109 6.06 4.16 -11.50
C ALA A 109 6.82 3.02 -10.78
N ILE A 110 6.20 1.83 -10.67
CA ILE A 110 6.79 0.66 -10.03
C ILE A 110 8.06 0.21 -10.78
N ASP A 111 8.04 0.19 -12.11
CA ASP A 111 9.21 -0.16 -12.93
C ASP A 111 10.35 0.85 -12.73
N ALA A 112 10.03 2.14 -12.70
CA ALA A 112 11.01 3.20 -12.50
C ALA A 112 11.70 3.10 -11.13
N ILE A 113 10.96 2.78 -10.06
CA ILE A 113 11.50 2.71 -8.70
C ILE A 113 12.14 1.35 -8.38
N SER A 114 11.78 0.31 -9.14
CA SER A 114 12.37 -1.03 -9.01
C SER A 114 13.70 -1.17 -9.77
N ALA A 115 13.99 -0.25 -10.70
CA ALA A 115 15.22 -0.25 -11.47
C ALA A 115 16.48 0.02 -10.60
N PRO A 116 17.65 -0.54 -10.95
CA PRO A 116 18.89 -0.34 -10.17
C PRO A 116 19.27 1.13 -9.92
N LYS A 117 18.92 2.03 -10.86
CA LYS A 117 19.14 3.48 -10.72
C LYS A 117 18.42 4.11 -9.52
N ALA A 118 17.34 3.49 -9.05
CA ALA A 118 16.53 3.95 -7.94
C ALA A 118 16.92 3.29 -6.60
N ALA A 119 17.81 2.29 -6.60
CA ALA A 119 18.13 1.47 -5.42
C ALA A 119 18.47 2.30 -4.17
N LYS A 120 19.26 3.38 -4.33
CA LYS A 120 19.64 4.27 -3.23
C LYS A 120 18.47 5.03 -2.59
N TYR A 121 17.36 5.21 -3.30
CA TYR A 121 16.15 5.87 -2.78
C TYR A 121 15.19 4.87 -2.12
N MET A 122 15.37 3.57 -2.38
CA MET A 122 14.58 2.50 -1.78
C MET A 122 15.06 2.12 -0.38
N GLN A 123 16.03 2.86 0.16
CA GLN A 123 16.64 2.63 1.46
C GLN A 123 16.53 3.88 2.32
N GLN A 124 16.25 3.69 3.60
CA GLN A 124 16.27 4.76 4.60
C GLN A 124 16.56 4.12 5.96
N ASP A 125 17.55 4.69 6.68
CA ASP A 125 18.03 4.15 7.95
C ASP A 125 18.38 2.66 7.83
N ASP A 126 17.81 1.79 8.67
CA ASP A 126 18.05 0.33 8.63
C ASP A 126 17.11 -0.43 7.67
N TYR A 127 16.22 0.29 6.99
CA TYR A 127 15.16 -0.31 6.18
C TYR A 127 15.45 -0.21 4.68
N GLU A 128 14.97 -1.21 3.94
CA GLU A 128 14.94 -1.21 2.48
C GLU A 128 13.59 -1.75 2.00
N VAL A 129 13.02 -1.12 0.98
CA VAL A 129 11.86 -1.67 0.25
C VAL A 129 12.39 -2.65 -0.79
N ALA A 130 12.08 -3.93 -0.62
CA ALA A 130 12.52 -5.06 -1.42
C ALA A 130 11.51 -5.47 -2.49
N GLY A 131 10.35 -4.80 -2.61
CA GLY A 131 9.38 -5.07 -3.66
C GLY A 131 8.13 -4.24 -3.50
N VAL A 132 7.44 -3.99 -4.60
CA VAL A 132 6.19 -3.22 -4.66
C VAL A 132 5.24 -3.91 -5.63
N THR A 133 3.99 -4.09 -5.23
CA THR A 133 2.90 -4.57 -6.08
C THR A 133 1.69 -3.65 -5.95
N PRO A 134 0.81 -3.57 -6.97
CA PRO A 134 -0.45 -2.86 -6.82
C PRO A 134 -1.33 -3.56 -5.78
N LEU A 135 -1.97 -2.78 -4.92
CA LEU A 135 -3.07 -3.22 -4.05
C LEU A 135 -4.43 -2.91 -4.70
N GLY A 136 -4.48 -1.88 -5.54
CA GLY A 136 -5.64 -1.49 -6.33
C GLY A 136 -6.08 -0.06 -6.10
N ARG A 137 -7.11 0.36 -6.85
CA ARG A 137 -7.72 1.68 -6.71
C ARG A 137 -8.49 1.78 -5.40
N SER A 138 -8.21 2.81 -4.61
CA SER A 138 -9.03 3.18 -3.46
C SER A 138 -10.20 4.04 -3.90
N TYR A 139 -11.41 3.74 -3.44
CA TYR A 139 -12.63 4.48 -3.75
C TYR A 139 -13.25 5.07 -2.49
N LEU A 140 -14.03 6.15 -2.64
CA LEU A 140 -14.88 6.66 -1.57
C LEU A 140 -16.17 5.84 -1.51
N LEU A 141 -16.57 5.44 -0.30
CA LEU A 141 -17.80 4.73 -0.02
C LEU A 141 -18.66 5.59 0.90
N ALA A 142 -19.96 5.65 0.62
CA ALA A 142 -20.92 6.37 1.44
C ALA A 142 -22.12 5.48 1.76
N ARG A 143 -22.71 5.74 2.93
CA ARG A 143 -23.99 5.13 3.34
C ARG A 143 -25.21 5.75 2.65
N ASP A 144 -25.01 6.90 2.01
CA ASP A 144 -26.00 7.63 1.22
C ASP A 144 -25.34 8.04 -0.10
N ARG A 145 -25.97 7.74 -1.25
CA ARG A 145 -25.43 8.09 -2.57
C ARG A 145 -25.40 9.60 -2.80
N ASP A 146 -26.31 10.34 -2.17
CA ASP A 146 -26.37 11.80 -2.34
C ASP A 146 -25.09 12.45 -1.82
N ASP A 147 -24.47 11.86 -0.78
CA ASP A 147 -23.18 12.29 -0.22
C ASP A 147 -22.01 12.20 -1.22
N LEU A 148 -22.16 11.48 -2.34
CA LEU A 148 -21.11 11.30 -3.34
C LEU A 148 -21.26 12.21 -4.56
N THR A 149 -22.37 12.93 -4.68
CA THR A 149 -22.71 13.67 -5.91
C THR A 149 -21.83 14.90 -6.12
N ASP A 150 -21.43 15.59 -5.06
CA ASP A 150 -20.47 16.69 -5.09
C ASP A 150 -19.72 16.82 -3.75
N LEU A 151 -18.69 17.66 -3.73
CA LEU A 151 -17.88 17.89 -2.53
C LEU A 151 -18.63 18.60 -1.39
N ASP A 152 -19.67 19.38 -1.68
CA ASP A 152 -20.40 20.13 -0.65
C ASP A 152 -21.24 19.18 0.22
N HIS A 153 -21.75 18.09 -0.35
CA HIS A 153 -22.49 17.06 0.39
C HIS A 153 -21.60 16.25 1.35
N LEU A 154 -20.28 16.26 1.16
CA LEU A 154 -19.33 15.64 2.08
C LEU A 154 -19.12 16.46 3.37
N ALA A 155 -19.41 17.77 3.34
CA ALA A 155 -19.12 18.65 4.47
C ALA A 155 -19.84 18.20 5.76
N GLY A 156 -19.09 18.12 6.85
CA GLY A 156 -19.55 17.68 8.18
C GLY A 156 -19.79 16.17 8.30
N LYS A 157 -19.69 15.40 7.22
CA LYS A 157 -19.88 13.94 7.27
C LYS A 157 -18.71 13.29 8.00
N ARG A 158 -19.02 12.25 8.78
CA ARG A 158 -18.01 11.53 9.56
C ARG A 158 -17.34 10.50 8.66
N VAL A 159 -16.01 10.55 8.57
CA VAL A 159 -15.20 9.63 7.76
C VAL A 159 -14.29 8.79 8.64
N ALA A 160 -14.28 7.47 8.46
CA ALA A 160 -13.27 6.64 9.12
C ALA A 160 -11.91 6.89 8.46
N VAL A 161 -10.89 7.19 9.27
CA VAL A 161 -9.53 7.44 8.80
C VAL A 161 -8.56 6.56 9.57
N LEU A 162 -7.71 5.84 8.85
CA LEU A 162 -6.64 5.06 9.46
C LEU A 162 -5.74 5.99 10.28
N ASN A 163 -5.50 5.66 11.56
CA ASN A 163 -4.84 6.58 12.51
C ASN A 163 -3.39 6.99 12.15
N TYR A 164 -2.77 6.31 11.18
CA TYR A 164 -1.44 6.62 10.65
C TYR A 164 -1.46 7.35 9.30
N ASP A 165 -2.64 7.49 8.69
CA ASP A 165 -2.82 8.01 7.35
C ASP A 165 -2.98 9.55 7.37
N LYS A 166 -1.84 10.24 7.36
CA LYS A 166 -1.81 11.72 7.35
C LYS A 166 -2.48 12.31 6.11
N GLN A 167 -2.41 11.63 4.96
CA GLN A 167 -3.00 12.15 3.74
C GLN A 167 -4.52 12.11 3.78
N ALA A 168 -5.11 11.05 4.35
CA ALA A 168 -6.55 10.97 4.53
C ALA A 168 -7.06 12.02 5.53
N VAL A 169 -6.30 12.31 6.61
CA VAL A 169 -6.64 13.42 7.52
C VAL A 169 -6.61 14.76 6.77
N THR A 170 -5.55 15.02 6.00
CA THR A 170 -5.42 16.29 5.26
C THR A 170 -6.51 16.44 4.20
N LEU A 171 -6.85 15.35 3.50
CA LEU A 171 -7.95 15.32 2.55
C LEU A 171 -9.29 15.57 3.24
N ALA A 172 -9.54 14.93 4.38
CA ALA A 172 -10.76 15.13 5.15
C ALA A 172 -10.92 16.59 5.58
N ASP A 173 -9.86 17.20 6.11
CA ASP A 173 -9.86 18.60 6.53
C ASP A 173 -10.16 19.55 5.36
N GLN A 174 -9.50 19.36 4.21
CA GLN A 174 -9.74 20.19 3.03
C GLN A 174 -11.11 19.95 2.36
N ALA A 175 -11.68 18.75 2.51
CA ALA A 175 -13.02 18.42 2.04
C ALA A 175 -14.13 18.79 3.04
N GLY A 176 -13.79 19.36 4.21
CA GLY A 176 -14.76 19.67 5.26
C GLY A 176 -15.36 18.46 5.98
N LEU A 177 -14.78 17.28 5.82
CA LEU A 177 -15.19 16.05 6.51
C LEU A 177 -14.77 16.07 7.98
N SER A 178 -15.42 15.25 8.80
CA SER A 178 -15.07 15.03 10.21
C SER A 178 -14.35 13.69 10.38
N PRO A 179 -13.00 13.65 10.43
CA PRO A 179 -12.26 12.40 10.53
C PRO A 179 -12.46 11.74 11.89
N VAL A 180 -12.70 10.43 11.88
CA VAL A 180 -12.80 9.57 13.06
C VAL A 180 -11.70 8.52 12.97
N PRO A 181 -10.72 8.51 13.91
CA PRO A 181 -9.62 7.57 13.88
C PRO A 181 -10.06 6.11 13.95
N ALA A 182 -9.45 5.26 13.13
CA ALA A 182 -9.68 3.82 13.05
C ALA A 182 -8.36 3.03 12.91
N SER A 183 -8.40 1.75 13.26
CA SER A 183 -7.41 0.74 12.85
C SER A 183 -7.94 -0.07 11.67
N THR A 184 -7.10 -0.92 11.06
CA THR A 184 -7.55 -1.83 9.98
C THR A 184 -8.60 -2.84 10.44
N THR A 185 -8.73 -3.07 11.75
CA THR A 185 -9.72 -3.97 12.35
C THR A 185 -11.00 -3.25 12.81
N SER A 186 -10.94 -1.96 13.13
CA SER A 186 -12.12 -1.17 13.50
C SER A 186 -12.79 -0.45 12.33
N PHE A 187 -12.06 -0.28 11.21
CA PHE A 187 -12.50 0.48 10.04
C PHE A 187 -13.84 0.02 9.46
N GLY A 188 -13.94 -1.27 9.08
CA GLY A 188 -15.17 -1.87 8.55
C GLY A 188 -16.35 -1.75 9.52
N PRO A 189 -16.23 -2.24 10.77
CA PRO A 189 -17.27 -2.13 11.78
C PRO A 189 -17.79 -0.71 12.03
N MET A 190 -16.93 0.31 11.97
CA MET A 190 -17.36 1.70 12.12
C MET A 190 -18.27 2.15 10.98
N PHE A 191 -17.95 1.75 9.74
CA PHE A 191 -18.77 2.06 8.57
C PHE A 191 -20.08 1.26 8.55
N THR A 192 -20.02 -0.05 8.82
CA THR A 192 -21.20 -0.93 8.79
C THR A 192 -22.20 -0.59 9.89
N SER A 193 -21.73 -0.24 11.10
CA SER A 193 -22.57 0.22 12.22
C SER A 193 -23.15 1.64 12.04
N GLY A 194 -22.67 2.43 11.08
CA GLY A 194 -23.07 3.82 10.91
C GLY A 194 -22.42 4.79 11.90
N SER A 195 -21.38 4.35 12.63
CA SER A 195 -20.55 5.26 13.45
C SER A 195 -19.87 6.33 12.59
N VAL A 196 -19.62 6.02 11.32
CA VAL A 196 -19.22 6.96 10.26
C VAL A 196 -20.15 6.78 9.06
N SER A 197 -20.31 7.84 8.26
CA SER A 197 -21.12 7.80 7.03
C SER A 197 -20.28 7.66 5.77
N ILE A 198 -18.98 7.96 5.86
CA ILE A 198 -18.02 7.88 4.77
C ILE A 198 -16.88 6.93 5.15
N ALA A 199 -16.42 6.15 4.18
CA ALA A 199 -15.23 5.32 4.26
C ALA A 199 -14.47 5.39 2.93
N TYR A 200 -13.26 4.88 2.91
CA TYR A 200 -12.48 4.68 1.69
C TYR A 200 -11.75 3.34 1.72
N ALA A 201 -11.77 2.61 0.62
CA ALA A 201 -11.11 1.32 0.55
C ALA A 201 -10.88 0.91 -0.90
N PRO A 202 -9.88 0.05 -1.17
CA PRO A 202 -9.82 -0.67 -2.42
C PRO A 202 -10.96 -1.69 -2.51
N ALA A 203 -11.42 -1.99 -3.73
CA ALA A 203 -12.46 -2.98 -3.96
C ALA A 203 -12.12 -4.36 -3.36
N LEU A 204 -10.83 -4.70 -3.26
CA LEU A 204 -10.35 -5.92 -2.62
C LEU A 204 -10.81 -6.07 -1.16
N ALA A 205 -11.02 -4.95 -0.46
CA ALA A 205 -11.49 -4.95 0.92
C ALA A 205 -13.02 -4.90 1.05
N PHE A 206 -13.76 -4.71 -0.05
CA PHE A 206 -15.21 -4.49 -0.02
C PHE A 206 -15.99 -5.64 0.62
N LYS A 207 -15.70 -6.88 0.21
CA LYS A 207 -16.31 -8.07 0.79
C LYS A 207 -15.64 -8.51 2.10
N PRO A 208 -14.29 -8.60 2.21
CA PRO A 208 -13.62 -9.00 3.44
C PRO A 208 -13.94 -8.16 4.67
N LEU A 209 -14.14 -6.85 4.50
CA LEU A 209 -14.49 -5.93 5.59
C LEU A 209 -16.00 -5.68 5.70
N GLU A 210 -16.82 -6.46 4.99
CA GLU A 210 -18.28 -6.36 4.97
C GLU A 210 -18.80 -4.95 4.63
N LEU A 211 -18.04 -4.17 3.83
CA LEU A 211 -18.38 -2.78 3.52
C LEU A 211 -19.71 -2.66 2.76
N TYR A 212 -20.13 -3.72 2.06
CA TYR A 212 -21.42 -3.80 1.40
C TYR A 212 -22.61 -3.67 2.38
N GLU A 213 -22.47 -4.07 3.64
CA GLU A 213 -23.50 -3.86 4.69
C GLU A 213 -23.64 -2.37 5.04
N GLY A 214 -22.54 -1.62 4.98
CA GLY A 214 -22.53 -0.18 5.22
C GLY A 214 -23.13 0.59 4.05
N VAL A 215 -22.76 0.23 2.82
CA VAL A 215 -23.33 0.79 1.59
C VAL A 215 -24.83 0.50 1.52
N ASN A 216 -25.25 -0.75 1.75
CA ASN A 216 -26.64 -1.21 1.66
C ASN A 216 -27.33 -0.72 0.37
N ASN A 217 -28.67 -0.69 0.32
CA ASN A 217 -29.42 -0.27 -0.87
C ASN A 217 -29.45 1.26 -1.09
N ASN A 218 -29.06 2.06 -0.09
CA ASN A 218 -29.15 3.53 -0.14
C ASN A 218 -27.81 4.21 -0.43
N GLY A 219 -26.70 3.54 -0.15
CA GLY A 219 -25.35 4.07 -0.31
C GLY A 219 -24.75 3.79 -1.67
N GLY A 220 -23.48 4.17 -1.82
CA GLY A 220 -22.75 3.90 -3.05
C GLY A 220 -21.24 3.98 -2.89
N ILE A 221 -20.58 3.78 -4.02
CA ILE A 221 -19.14 3.85 -4.20
C ILE A 221 -18.90 4.85 -5.33
N ALA A 222 -18.15 5.91 -5.06
CA ALA A 222 -17.82 6.90 -6.08
C ALA A 222 -16.99 6.23 -7.17
N GLN A 223 -17.44 6.32 -8.42
CA GLN A 223 -16.71 5.82 -9.59
C GLN A 223 -15.57 6.79 -9.96
N PHE A 224 -14.72 7.10 -8.99
CA PHE A 224 -13.59 7.99 -9.10
C PHE A 224 -12.54 7.57 -8.07
N PRO A 225 -11.37 7.05 -8.50
CA PRO A 225 -10.36 6.56 -7.57
C PRO A 225 -9.69 7.73 -6.83
N LEU A 226 -9.58 7.61 -5.51
CA LEU A 226 -8.80 8.53 -4.67
C LEU A 226 -7.30 8.42 -4.93
N GLY A 227 -6.84 7.26 -5.40
CA GLY A 227 -5.46 6.95 -5.74
C GLY A 227 -5.25 5.45 -5.93
N MET A 228 -4.07 5.08 -6.42
CA MET A 228 -3.62 3.69 -6.45
C MET A 228 -2.87 3.39 -5.16
N LEU A 229 -3.28 2.33 -4.46
CA LEU A 229 -2.57 1.84 -3.28
C LEU A 229 -1.60 0.73 -3.69
N SER A 230 -0.53 0.56 -2.93
CA SER A 230 0.45 -0.50 -3.14
C SER A 230 0.63 -1.39 -1.91
N ASN A 231 1.04 -2.63 -2.14
CA ASN A 231 1.69 -3.45 -1.12
C ASN A 231 3.20 -3.33 -1.29
N GLN A 232 3.92 -3.21 -0.18
CA GLN A 232 5.36 -3.03 -0.17
C GLN A 232 6.02 -4.03 0.77
N ILE A 233 7.05 -4.70 0.25
CA ILE A 233 7.90 -5.61 1.02
C ILE A 233 9.02 -4.78 1.62
N LEU A 234 9.11 -4.74 2.94
CA LEU A 234 10.19 -4.14 3.71
C LEU A 234 11.14 -5.22 4.23
N ILE A 235 12.44 -4.91 4.27
CA ILE A 235 13.45 -5.73 4.93
C ILE A 235 14.30 -4.89 5.88
N ARG A 236 14.81 -5.52 6.94
CA ARG A 236 15.94 -4.99 7.72
C ARG A 236 17.24 -5.34 6.99
N LYS A 237 17.99 -4.32 6.55
CA LYS A 237 19.15 -4.52 5.64
C LYS A 237 20.22 -5.45 6.21
N ASP A 238 20.51 -5.32 7.50
CA ASP A 238 21.50 -6.11 8.25
C ASP A 238 21.14 -7.61 8.37
N ARG A 239 19.93 -8.01 7.96
CA ARG A 239 19.46 -9.39 8.02
C ARG A 239 19.60 -10.11 6.69
N PHE A 240 19.90 -9.42 5.60
CA PHE A 240 20.02 -10.01 4.26
C PHE A 240 21.39 -9.70 3.65
N ALA A 241 21.81 -10.52 2.69
CA ALA A 241 23.06 -10.30 1.98
C ALA A 241 22.99 -9.04 1.10
N ASP A 242 24.14 -8.42 0.86
CA ASP A 242 24.25 -7.27 -0.03
C ASP A 242 23.62 -7.58 -1.41
N GLY A 243 22.83 -6.63 -1.91
CA GLY A 243 22.12 -6.77 -3.18
C GLY A 243 20.81 -7.56 -3.12
N PHE A 244 20.45 -8.17 -1.98
CA PHE A 244 19.17 -8.87 -1.82
C PHE A 244 17.97 -7.97 -2.17
N GLY A 245 17.94 -6.74 -1.63
CA GLY A 245 16.84 -5.81 -1.87
C GLY A 245 16.63 -5.50 -3.35
N GLN A 246 17.70 -5.31 -4.13
CA GLN A 246 17.59 -5.08 -5.57
C GLN A 246 17.16 -6.33 -6.33
N LYS A 247 17.73 -7.50 -6.01
CA LYS A 247 17.34 -8.79 -6.59
C LYS A 247 15.84 -9.04 -6.38
N SER A 248 15.39 -8.80 -5.15
CA SER A 248 14.00 -8.91 -4.74
C SER A 248 13.09 -7.96 -5.50
N ARG A 249 13.43 -6.66 -5.57
CA ARG A 249 12.60 -5.67 -6.28
C ARG A 249 12.38 -6.04 -7.74
N THR A 250 13.46 -6.46 -8.41
CA THR A 250 13.40 -6.90 -9.81
C THR A 250 12.51 -8.13 -9.97
N TRP A 251 12.62 -9.12 -9.09
CA TRP A 251 11.75 -10.30 -9.16
C TRP A 251 10.29 -9.95 -8.91
N VAL A 252 9.99 -9.14 -7.88
CA VAL A 252 8.62 -8.76 -7.52
C VAL A 252 7.95 -7.98 -8.65
N ALA A 253 8.62 -6.97 -9.22
CA ALA A 253 8.09 -6.20 -10.33
C ALA A 253 7.79 -7.06 -11.57
N ASN A 254 8.64 -8.05 -11.85
CA ASN A 254 8.48 -8.92 -13.03
C ASN A 254 7.44 -10.03 -12.84
N ASN A 255 7.25 -10.52 -11.61
CA ASN A 255 6.46 -11.74 -11.37
C ASN A 255 5.14 -11.48 -10.63
N LEU A 256 5.06 -10.42 -9.82
CA LEU A 256 3.88 -10.18 -8.97
C LEU A 256 3.05 -8.97 -9.37
N PHE A 257 3.55 -8.07 -10.24
CA PHE A 257 2.74 -6.93 -10.68
C PHE A 257 1.42 -7.39 -11.32
N GLU A 258 1.49 -8.24 -12.34
CA GLU A 258 0.30 -8.62 -13.09
C GLU A 258 -0.67 -9.50 -12.27
N PRO A 259 -0.23 -10.51 -11.50
CA PRO A 259 -1.13 -11.23 -10.60
C PRO A 259 -1.85 -10.31 -9.59
N ALA A 260 -1.12 -9.37 -9.00
CA ALA A 260 -1.69 -8.40 -8.05
C ALA A 260 -2.71 -7.47 -8.74
N ALA A 261 -2.36 -6.97 -9.94
CA ALA A 261 -3.24 -6.10 -10.70
C ALA A 261 -4.50 -6.84 -11.19
N GLN A 262 -4.40 -8.11 -11.58
CA GLN A 262 -5.54 -8.96 -11.93
C GLN A 262 -6.45 -9.21 -10.73
N GLN A 263 -5.88 -9.50 -9.56
CA GLN A 263 -6.63 -9.66 -8.33
C GLN A 263 -7.43 -8.39 -7.98
N ALA A 264 -6.78 -7.23 -8.07
CA ALA A 264 -7.43 -5.95 -7.79
C ALA A 264 -8.53 -5.62 -8.82
N ARG A 265 -8.25 -5.77 -10.13
CA ARG A 265 -9.26 -5.62 -11.20
C ARG A 265 -10.43 -6.60 -11.05
N GLY A 266 -10.14 -7.84 -10.66
CA GLY A 266 -11.16 -8.86 -10.40
C GLY A 266 -12.08 -8.46 -9.26
N ALA A 267 -11.52 -7.88 -8.19
CA ALA A 267 -12.30 -7.35 -7.08
C ALA A 267 -13.16 -6.15 -7.50
N GLU A 268 -12.63 -5.22 -8.30
CA GLU A 268 -13.40 -4.09 -8.86
C GLU A 268 -14.58 -4.59 -9.70
N ASN A 269 -14.36 -5.55 -10.61
CA ASN A 269 -15.39 -6.14 -11.46
C ASN A 269 -16.44 -6.95 -10.70
N ALA A 270 -16.11 -7.44 -9.50
CA ALA A 270 -17.01 -8.20 -8.65
C ALA A 270 -17.94 -7.31 -7.81
N VAL A 271 -17.69 -5.99 -7.75
CA VAL A 271 -18.61 -5.04 -7.11
C VAL A 271 -19.85 -4.89 -7.99
N PRO A 272 -21.06 -5.17 -7.48
CA PRO A 272 -22.30 -5.02 -8.23
C PRO A 272 -22.48 -3.61 -8.82
N GLU A 273 -23.01 -3.54 -10.05
CA GLU A 273 -23.15 -2.29 -10.80
C GLU A 273 -23.98 -1.25 -10.05
N GLU A 274 -25.00 -1.70 -9.31
CA GLU A 274 -25.89 -0.86 -8.54
C GLU A 274 -25.18 -0.02 -7.47
N TYR A 275 -24.01 -0.43 -6.97
CA TYR A 275 -23.28 0.35 -5.97
C TYR A 275 -22.48 1.50 -6.56
N TRP A 276 -22.16 1.47 -7.85
CA TRP A 276 -21.34 2.52 -8.45
C TRP A 276 -22.14 3.81 -8.66
N VAL A 277 -21.59 4.93 -8.20
CA VAL A 277 -22.11 6.28 -8.42
C VAL A 277 -21.19 6.98 -9.40
N THR A 278 -21.70 7.25 -10.60
CA THR A 278 -20.96 8.02 -11.60
C THR A 278 -20.79 9.45 -11.14
N ILE A 279 -19.54 9.94 -11.16
CA ILE A 279 -19.18 11.30 -10.79
C ILE A 279 -19.11 12.15 -12.07
N SER A 280 -19.79 13.29 -12.11
CA SER A 280 -19.80 14.17 -13.28
C SER A 280 -18.41 14.74 -13.58
N ASP A 281 -18.12 15.10 -14.83
CA ASP A 281 -16.82 15.67 -15.24
C ASP A 281 -16.45 16.94 -14.45
N GLU A 282 -17.44 17.75 -14.10
CA GLU A 282 -17.27 18.93 -13.25
C GLU A 282 -16.76 18.55 -11.85
N GLN A 283 -17.37 17.52 -11.25
CA GLN A 283 -17.00 17.05 -9.92
C GLN A 283 -15.67 16.29 -9.94
N GLN A 284 -15.40 15.50 -10.98
CA GLN A 284 -14.07 14.92 -11.18
C GLN A 284 -12.99 16.01 -11.27
N SER A 285 -13.28 17.12 -11.95
CA SER A 285 -12.38 18.28 -12.00
C SER A 285 -12.21 18.93 -10.62
N ALA A 286 -13.26 19.01 -9.81
CA ALA A 286 -13.20 19.49 -8.43
C ALA A 286 -12.34 18.60 -7.54
N TYR A 287 -12.52 17.28 -7.59
CA TYR A 287 -11.67 16.31 -6.89
C TYR A 287 -10.21 16.42 -7.31
N ASN A 288 -9.91 16.54 -8.61
CA ASN A 288 -8.54 16.71 -9.08
C ASN A 288 -7.87 17.98 -8.50
N ARG A 289 -8.61 19.10 -8.40
CA ARG A 289 -8.13 20.33 -7.77
C ARG A 289 -7.88 20.13 -6.27
N LEU A 290 -8.80 19.48 -5.57
CA LEU A 290 -8.67 19.13 -4.15
C LEU A 290 -7.43 18.25 -3.91
N PHE A 291 -7.25 17.18 -4.69
CA PHE A 291 -6.10 16.29 -4.54
C PHE A 291 -4.78 17.00 -4.79
N ARG A 292 -4.72 17.90 -5.78
CA ARG A 292 -3.53 18.74 -5.99
C ARG A 292 -3.25 19.64 -4.78
N SER A 293 -4.27 20.27 -4.22
CA SER A 293 -4.13 21.10 -3.01
C SER A 293 -3.64 20.29 -1.80
N VAL A 294 -4.14 19.06 -1.63
CA VAL A 294 -3.65 18.14 -0.59
C VAL A 294 -2.20 17.74 -0.83
N ARG A 295 -1.82 17.39 -2.06
CA ARG A 295 -0.44 17.04 -2.40
C ARG A 295 0.51 18.23 -2.20
N GLU A 296 0.09 19.44 -2.53
CA GLU A 296 0.86 20.66 -2.30
C GLU A 296 1.09 20.92 -0.81
N GLN A 297 0.04 20.83 0.01
CA GLN A 297 0.21 20.97 1.45
C GLN A 297 1.15 19.88 2.01
N LEU A 298 1.02 18.64 1.55
CA LEU A 298 1.87 17.53 1.99
C LEU A 298 3.30 17.58 1.40
N TRP A 299 3.50 18.33 0.32
CA TRP A 299 4.81 18.73 -0.18
C TRP A 299 5.46 19.70 0.81
N ASP A 300 4.77 20.78 1.19
CA ASP A 300 5.27 21.80 2.12
C ASP A 300 5.56 21.23 3.51
N ASP A 301 4.70 20.34 4.00
CA ASP A 301 4.88 19.63 5.25
C ASP A 301 6.06 18.62 5.24
N GLY A 302 6.66 18.37 4.07
CA GLY A 302 7.70 17.36 3.90
C GLY A 302 7.22 15.92 4.17
N TRP A 303 5.89 15.69 4.09
CA TRP A 303 5.28 14.39 4.34
C TRP A 303 5.67 13.37 3.28
N TYR A 304 5.39 13.69 2.02
CA TYR A 304 5.81 12.85 0.91
C TYR A 304 7.26 13.18 0.52
N ASN A 305 7.88 12.23 -0.16
CA ASN A 305 9.16 12.47 -0.81
C ASN A 305 8.96 13.30 -2.08
N HIS A 306 9.56 14.49 -2.12
CA HIS A 306 9.52 15.41 -3.27
C HIS A 306 9.97 14.78 -4.59
N ARG A 307 10.94 13.85 -4.57
CA ARG A 307 11.38 13.14 -5.78
C ARG A 307 10.29 12.20 -6.31
N MET A 308 9.58 11.51 -5.41
CA MET A 308 8.47 10.66 -5.80
C MET A 308 7.29 11.50 -6.33
N GLN A 309 6.94 12.59 -5.65
CA GLN A 309 5.90 13.52 -6.13
C GLN A 309 6.19 14.02 -7.54
N ARG A 310 7.40 14.50 -7.80
CA ARG A 310 7.81 14.92 -9.15
C ARG A 310 7.75 13.79 -10.17
N LEU A 311 8.14 12.57 -9.81
CA LEU A 311 8.05 11.41 -10.69
C LEU A 311 6.59 11.14 -11.06
N LEU A 312 5.69 11.10 -10.08
CA LEU A 312 4.28 10.81 -10.34
C LEU A 312 3.59 11.95 -11.10
N LYS A 313 3.91 13.23 -10.81
CA LYS A 313 3.42 14.37 -11.59
C LYS A 313 3.85 14.24 -13.06
N LYS A 314 5.11 13.87 -13.31
CA LYS A 314 5.58 13.61 -14.68
C LYS A 314 4.76 12.51 -15.36
N ILE A 315 4.57 11.36 -14.70
CA ILE A 315 3.77 10.25 -15.26
C ILE A 315 2.33 10.70 -15.58
N ARG A 316 1.68 11.47 -14.69
CA ARG A 316 0.35 12.04 -14.96
C ARG A 316 0.35 12.97 -16.18
N CYS A 317 1.37 13.82 -16.32
CA CYS A 317 1.49 14.74 -17.45
C CYS A 317 1.86 14.06 -18.77
N ASP A 318 2.62 12.96 -18.72
CA ASP A 318 2.88 12.13 -19.90
C ASP A 318 1.59 11.42 -20.36
N ALA A 319 0.71 11.02 -19.43
CA ALA A 319 -0.58 10.40 -19.71
C ALA A 319 -1.67 11.39 -20.16
N ASP A 320 -1.72 12.59 -19.58
CA ASP A 320 -2.63 13.68 -19.92
C ASP A 320 -1.90 15.04 -19.98
N PRO A 321 -1.25 15.36 -21.12
CA PRO A 321 -0.52 16.62 -21.28
C PRO A 321 -1.41 17.87 -21.24
N ALA A 322 -2.72 17.72 -21.41
CA ALA A 322 -3.67 18.83 -21.36
C ALA A 322 -4.10 19.19 -19.94
N SER A 323 -3.75 18.35 -18.94
CA SER A 323 -4.06 18.61 -17.54
C SER A 323 -3.46 19.93 -17.08
N ALA A 324 -4.30 20.78 -16.48
CA ALA A 324 -3.86 22.07 -15.96
C ALA A 324 -2.75 21.95 -14.90
N GLU A 325 -2.58 20.80 -14.23
CA GLU A 325 -1.50 20.63 -13.25
C GLU A 325 -0.09 20.66 -13.86
N CYS A 326 0.05 20.37 -15.15
CA CYS A 326 1.34 20.23 -15.81
C CYS A 326 2.07 21.57 -15.98
N SER A 327 1.33 22.68 -16.13
CA SER A 327 1.87 24.03 -16.24
C SER A 327 1.93 24.80 -14.91
N LEU A 328 1.42 24.22 -13.82
CA LEU A 328 1.39 24.87 -12.52
C LEU A 328 2.68 24.63 -11.73
N ASP A 329 3.02 25.60 -10.88
CA ASP A 329 4.21 25.58 -10.03
C ASP A 329 4.07 24.65 -8.79
N SER A 330 2.99 23.89 -8.70
CA SER A 330 2.74 22.95 -7.60
C SER A 330 3.64 21.70 -7.70
N GLU A 331 3.86 21.02 -6.58
CA GLU A 331 4.62 19.77 -6.46
C GLU A 331 6.05 19.91 -7.02
N GLY A 332 6.64 21.08 -6.80
CA GLY A 332 8.01 21.43 -7.21
C GLY A 332 8.14 22.02 -8.61
N GLY A 333 7.06 22.47 -9.24
CA GLY A 333 7.14 23.20 -10.50
C GLY A 333 6.48 22.52 -11.69
N ALA A 334 6.40 23.25 -12.81
CA ALA A 334 5.86 22.74 -14.07
C ALA A 334 6.66 21.53 -14.61
N ILE A 335 6.00 20.72 -15.45
CA ILE A 335 6.60 19.64 -16.22
C ILE A 335 6.62 20.09 -17.68
N ASP A 336 7.83 20.20 -18.24
CA ASP A 336 8.08 20.51 -19.65
C ASP A 336 7.96 19.28 -20.55
#